data_AF-A0A851TP75-F1
#
_entry.id   AF-A0A851TP75-F1
#
_cell.length_a   1.000
_cell.length_b   1.000
_cell.length_c   1.000
_cell.angle_alpha   90.00
_cell.angle_beta   90.00
_cell.angle_gamma   90.00
#
_symmetry.space_group_name_H-M   'P 1'
#
loop_
_entity.id
_entity.type
_entity.pdbx_description
1 polymer ?
#
loop_
_entity_poly.entity_id
_entity_poly.type
_entity_poly.pdbx_seq_one_letter_code
_entity_poly.pdbx_strand_id
1 'polypeptide(L)'
;CPHVPIPLCPMSPHPCVPLSPCPSSPLPHVHMPSSPHPRVPWGRGRAGRVPAQPRGCSTDDKTKGMMGVSELLVATCVQCVLFSLLSAQPLLVVGFSGPLLVFEESFFTFCESNGMEYIVGRVWVGFWLILLVLVVVACEGSILVRYLSRYTQEIFSFLISLIFIYETFDKLFKIFKDHPLQRHHNVTPTLNPAAIAVKEPNTALLSLVLMAGTFFLALFLRKFKNSAFLPGKVRRLIGDFGVPISIFIMALVDFFIKDTYTQKLNVPKGLEVTNAAVRGWFIHPLGNHKDFPIWMMFASVVPALLVFILIFLETQITT
;
A
#
# COMPACT_ATOMS: atom_id res chain seq x y z
N CYS A 1 -48.64 31.62 10.77
CA CYS A 1 -50.02 31.97 10.36
C CYS A 1 -50.03 33.41 9.84
N PRO A 2 -50.82 33.78 8.82
CA PRO A 2 -52.02 33.11 8.26
C PRO A 2 -51.78 32.52 6.84
N HIS A 3 -52.39 31.40 6.40
CA HIS A 3 -53.79 31.15 5.96
C HIS A 3 -54.14 31.90 4.65
N VAL A 4 -54.63 31.26 3.57
CA VAL A 4 -56.02 30.77 3.23
C VAL A 4 -56.02 30.35 1.71
N PRO A 5 -56.96 29.62 1.04
CA PRO A 5 -57.93 28.55 1.37
C PRO A 5 -57.91 27.30 0.41
N ILE A 6 -58.75 26.31 0.77
CA ILE A 6 -59.26 25.15 -0.01
C ILE A 6 -60.58 25.53 -0.75
N PRO A 7 -60.99 24.83 -1.84
CA PRO A 7 -62.24 24.04 -1.86
C PRO A 7 -62.10 22.76 -2.74
N LEU A 8 -62.92 21.71 -2.80
CA LEU A 8 -64.08 21.13 -2.10
C LEU A 8 -64.24 19.71 -2.72
N CYS A 9 -64.69 18.73 -1.93
CA CYS A 9 -65.09 17.37 -2.38
C CYS A 9 -66.47 17.36 -3.09
N PRO A 10 -66.91 16.19 -3.58
CA PRO A 10 -68.25 15.72 -3.20
C PRO A 10 -68.32 14.26 -2.66
N MET A 11 -69.12 14.14 -1.59
CA MET A 11 -69.96 13.06 -0.98
C MET A 11 -70.01 11.64 -1.64
N SER A 12 -69.77 10.50 -0.94
CA SER A 12 -70.56 9.72 0.09
C SER A 12 -71.63 8.77 -0.55
N PRO A 13 -71.96 7.51 -0.08
CA PRO A 13 -72.11 7.09 1.33
C PRO A 13 -71.73 5.63 1.79
N HIS A 14 -71.53 5.56 3.12
CA HIS A 14 -71.47 4.52 4.19
C HIS A 14 -72.24 3.16 4.06
N PRO A 15 -71.93 2.09 4.88
CA PRO A 15 -71.88 2.11 6.36
C PRO A 15 -70.84 1.28 7.15
N CYS A 16 -70.70 1.67 8.43
CA CYS A 16 -69.91 1.10 9.53
C CYS A 16 -70.77 0.22 10.47
N VAL A 17 -70.21 -0.87 11.06
CA VAL A 17 -70.57 -1.48 12.39
C VAL A 17 -69.44 -2.49 12.82
N PRO A 18 -69.31 -3.01 14.08
CA PRO A 18 -68.78 -2.45 15.35
C PRO A 18 -67.54 -3.19 15.96
N LEU A 19 -67.12 -2.71 17.15
CA LEU A 19 -65.97 -3.09 18.00
C LEU A 19 -66.20 -4.27 19.00
N SER A 20 -65.06 -4.87 19.44
CA SER A 20 -64.69 -5.48 20.76
C SER A 20 -64.69 -7.03 20.91
N PRO A 21 -63.95 -7.66 21.87
CA PRO A 21 -62.90 -7.18 22.82
C PRO A 21 -61.58 -8.01 22.87
N CYS A 22 -60.55 -7.49 23.56
CA CYS A 22 -59.30 -8.18 23.94
C CYS A 22 -59.50 -9.26 25.02
N PRO A 23 -58.56 -10.22 25.15
CA PRO A 23 -58.20 -10.80 26.43
C PRO A 23 -56.75 -10.46 26.86
N SER A 24 -56.66 -10.10 28.12
CA SER A 24 -55.50 -9.81 28.98
C SER A 24 -54.66 -11.04 29.33
N SER A 25 -53.33 -10.89 29.46
CA SER A 25 -52.45 -11.40 30.55
C SER A 25 -50.94 -11.39 30.10
N PRO A 26 -49.94 -11.53 30.98
CA PRO A 26 -49.18 -10.41 31.55
C PRO A 26 -47.67 -10.40 31.21
N LEU A 27 -47.04 -9.24 31.41
CA LEU A 27 -45.59 -9.00 31.41
C LEU A 27 -44.84 -9.92 32.39
N PRO A 28 -43.61 -10.37 32.05
CA PRO A 28 -42.59 -10.64 33.06
C PRO A 28 -41.53 -9.53 33.09
N HIS A 29 -41.28 -9.06 34.31
CA HIS A 29 -40.15 -8.23 34.70
C HIS A 29 -38.81 -8.80 34.19
N VAL A 30 -38.06 -8.01 33.43
CA VAL A 30 -36.64 -8.28 33.19
C VAL A 30 -35.83 -7.53 34.24
N HIS A 31 -35.37 -8.28 35.24
CA HIS A 31 -34.30 -7.90 36.14
C HIS A 31 -33.06 -7.47 35.35
N MET A 32 -32.48 -6.30 35.67
CA MET A 32 -31.09 -6.00 35.34
C MET A 32 -30.16 -6.89 36.18
N PRO A 33 -29.22 -7.63 35.57
CA PRO A 33 -28.02 -8.06 36.25
C PRO A 33 -26.88 -7.09 35.94
N SER A 34 -26.23 -6.67 37.02
CA SER A 34 -24.94 -6.02 37.07
C SER A 34 -23.89 -6.61 36.12
N SER A 35 -23.07 -5.73 35.57
CA SER A 35 -21.82 -6.02 34.86
C SER A 35 -20.99 -7.12 35.55
N PRO A 36 -20.43 -8.05 34.76
CA PRO A 36 -19.00 -8.32 34.91
C PRO A 36 -18.29 -8.39 33.55
N HIS A 37 -17.11 -7.77 33.51
CA HIS A 37 -16.04 -7.92 32.51
C HIS A 37 -16.14 -9.15 31.59
N PRO A 38 -16.16 -9.00 30.25
CA PRO A 38 -15.85 -10.11 29.37
C PRO A 38 -14.34 -10.31 29.33
N ARG A 39 -13.86 -11.30 30.10
CA ARG A 39 -12.59 -11.99 29.84
C ARG A 39 -12.69 -12.64 28.46
N VAL A 40 -11.93 -12.12 27.48
CA VAL A 40 -11.81 -12.72 26.15
C VAL A 40 -10.94 -13.99 26.26
N PRO A 41 -11.45 -15.19 25.91
CA PRO A 41 -10.65 -16.41 25.90
C PRO A 41 -9.76 -16.43 24.66
N TRP A 42 -8.49 -16.76 24.85
CA TRP A 42 -7.54 -17.10 23.80
C TRP A 42 -7.94 -18.42 23.11
N GLY A 43 -7.86 -18.43 21.78
CA GLY A 43 -7.72 -19.67 20.99
C GLY A 43 -9.00 -20.19 20.31
N ARG A 44 -9.26 -19.71 19.08
CA ARG A 44 -9.56 -20.52 17.89
C ARG A 44 -9.90 -19.60 16.72
N GLY A 45 -9.29 -19.90 15.58
CA GLY A 45 -9.43 -19.13 14.34
C GLY A 45 -10.89 -18.90 13.97
N ARG A 46 -11.26 -17.62 13.89
CA ARG A 46 -12.32 -17.17 13.00
C ARG A 46 -11.67 -16.25 11.97
N ALA A 47 -11.71 -16.71 10.73
CA ALA A 47 -11.55 -15.90 9.54
C ALA A 47 -12.69 -14.85 9.50
N GLY A 48 -12.56 -13.81 10.31
CA GLY A 48 -13.31 -12.57 10.17
C GLY A 48 -12.66 -11.78 9.04
N ARG A 49 -13.39 -11.62 7.94
CA ARG A 49 -13.12 -10.62 6.90
C ARG A 49 -12.76 -9.30 7.58
N VAL A 50 -11.50 -8.89 7.46
CA VAL A 50 -11.08 -7.54 7.82
C VAL A 50 -11.59 -6.64 6.68
N PRO A 51 -12.54 -5.73 6.92
CA PRO A 51 -12.90 -4.74 5.93
C PRO A 51 -11.85 -3.63 5.94
N ALA A 52 -11.57 -3.08 4.76
CA ALA A 52 -10.65 -1.99 4.46
C ALA A 52 -9.14 -2.36 4.55
N GLN A 53 -8.60 -2.73 3.39
CA GLN A 53 -7.19 -2.61 3.01
C GLN A 53 -6.62 -1.28 3.54
N PRO A 54 -5.56 -1.26 4.37
CA PRO A 54 -4.80 -0.05 4.63
C PRO A 54 -4.06 0.33 3.34
N ARG A 55 -4.14 1.61 2.95
CA ARG A 55 -3.58 2.23 1.73
C ARG A 55 -2.03 2.24 1.63
N GLY A 56 -1.39 1.24 2.22
CA GLY A 56 0.03 1.20 2.60
C GLY A 56 0.94 0.50 1.60
N CYS A 57 0.41 -0.15 0.57
CA CYS A 57 1.24 -0.65 -0.54
C CYS A 57 0.82 0.07 -1.81
N SER A 58 1.49 1.20 -2.07
CA SER A 58 1.07 2.17 -3.10
C SER A 58 0.78 1.56 -4.47
N THR A 59 1.41 0.45 -4.85
CA THR A 59 1.13 -0.23 -6.13
C THR A 59 -0.26 -0.87 -6.18
N ASP A 60 -0.74 -1.44 -5.08
CA ASP A 60 -2.02 -2.16 -5.00
C ASP A 60 -3.22 -1.20 -5.11
N ASP A 61 -3.17 -0.10 -4.34
CA ASP A 61 -4.21 0.93 -4.35
C ASP A 61 -4.25 1.68 -5.69
N LYS A 62 -3.08 1.91 -6.31
CA LYS A 62 -2.96 2.65 -7.58
C LYS A 62 -3.35 1.82 -8.80
N THR A 63 -3.21 0.50 -8.74
CA THR A 63 -3.55 -0.42 -9.84
C THR A 63 -4.89 -1.14 -9.63
N LYS A 64 -5.73 -0.67 -8.69
CA LYS A 64 -7.04 -1.28 -8.37
C LYS A 64 -6.94 -2.80 -8.09
N GLY A 65 -5.85 -3.23 -7.44
CA GLY A 65 -5.60 -4.65 -7.15
C GLY A 65 -5.21 -5.51 -8.37
N MET A 66 -4.81 -4.91 -9.49
CA MET A 66 -4.29 -5.66 -10.65
C MET A 66 -2.85 -6.12 -10.45
N MET A 67 -2.09 -5.43 -9.59
CA MET A 67 -0.72 -5.78 -9.20
C MET A 67 -0.54 -5.49 -7.71
N GLY A 68 -0.40 -6.52 -6.89
CA GLY A 68 -0.26 -6.35 -5.46
C GLY A 68 1.09 -6.76 -4.91
N VAL A 69 1.11 -6.84 -3.58
CA VAL A 69 2.32 -7.02 -2.78
C VAL A 69 2.85 -8.45 -2.90
N SER A 70 1.98 -9.44 -3.01
CA SER A 70 2.37 -10.85 -3.12
C SER A 70 3.18 -11.11 -4.39
N GLU A 71 2.73 -10.63 -5.55
CA GLU A 71 3.44 -10.82 -6.81
C GLU A 71 4.82 -10.16 -6.78
N LEU A 72 4.90 -8.94 -6.22
CA LEU A 72 6.16 -8.22 -6.10
C LEU A 72 7.15 -8.93 -5.19
N LEU A 73 6.68 -9.46 -4.05
CA LEU A 73 7.51 -10.21 -3.11
C LEU A 73 8.05 -11.50 -3.72
N VAL A 74 7.21 -12.27 -4.41
CA VAL A 74 7.64 -13.49 -5.11
C VAL A 74 8.64 -13.16 -6.20
N ALA A 75 8.34 -12.16 -7.05
CA ALA A 75 9.22 -11.75 -8.13
C ALA A 75 10.59 -11.29 -7.61
N THR A 76 10.61 -10.45 -6.57
CA THR A 76 11.85 -9.95 -5.98
C THR A 76 12.65 -11.08 -5.33
N CYS A 77 11.99 -12.01 -4.63
CA CYS A 77 12.67 -13.15 -4.02
C CYS A 77 13.36 -14.04 -5.06
N VAL A 78 12.63 -14.43 -6.11
CA VAL A 78 13.19 -15.25 -7.21
C VAL A 78 14.31 -14.51 -7.93
N GLN A 79 14.12 -13.22 -8.23
CA GLN A 79 15.13 -12.41 -8.90
C GLN A 79 16.39 -12.24 -8.05
N CYS A 80 16.28 -12.02 -6.74
CA CYS A 80 17.43 -11.92 -5.83
C CYS A 80 18.22 -13.23 -5.76
N VAL A 81 17.54 -14.38 -5.69
CA VAL A 81 18.20 -15.69 -5.69
C VAL A 81 18.96 -15.90 -7.00
N LEU A 82 18.32 -15.69 -8.14
CA LEU A 82 18.95 -15.83 -9.46
C LEU A 82 20.13 -14.85 -9.64
N PHE A 83 19.96 -13.59 -9.24
CA PHE A 83 20.99 -12.56 -9.34
C PHE A 83 22.17 -12.86 -8.41
N SER A 84 21.93 -13.34 -7.19
CA SER A 84 23.01 -13.68 -6.25
C SER A 84 23.92 -14.81 -6.75
N LEU A 85 23.37 -15.75 -7.55
CA LEU A 85 24.10 -16.90 -8.08
C LEU A 85 24.84 -16.59 -9.38
N LEU A 86 24.29 -15.70 -10.22
CA LEU A 86 24.76 -15.48 -11.60
C LEU A 86 25.38 -14.10 -11.85
N SER A 87 25.32 -13.17 -10.89
CA SER A 87 25.83 -11.79 -11.08
C SER A 87 27.34 -11.68 -10.91
N ALA A 88 27.93 -10.70 -11.61
CA ALA A 88 29.32 -10.31 -11.42
C ALA A 88 29.57 -9.50 -10.13
N GLN A 89 28.52 -8.87 -9.57
CA GLN A 89 28.59 -8.04 -8.36
C GLN A 89 27.43 -8.38 -7.40
N PRO A 90 27.59 -9.40 -6.54
CA PRO A 90 26.53 -9.86 -5.63
C PRO A 90 26.22 -8.87 -4.49
N LEU A 91 27.00 -7.78 -4.35
CA LEU A 91 26.70 -6.70 -3.40
C LEU A 91 25.54 -5.82 -3.88
N LEU A 92 25.20 -5.84 -5.17
CA LEU A 92 24.09 -5.06 -5.72
C LEU A 92 22.77 -5.72 -5.33
N VAL A 93 21.93 -4.97 -4.61
CA VAL A 93 20.58 -5.40 -4.23
C VAL A 93 19.60 -4.92 -5.30
N VAL A 94 19.07 -5.85 -6.09
CA VAL A 94 18.05 -5.54 -7.08
C VAL A 94 16.68 -5.52 -6.39
N GLY A 95 15.94 -4.43 -6.55
CA GLY A 95 14.62 -4.26 -5.96
C GLY A 95 13.74 -3.33 -6.76
N PHE A 96 12.48 -3.25 -6.37
CA PHE A 96 11.53 -2.30 -6.95
C PHE A 96 11.87 -0.88 -6.47
N SER A 97 12.02 0.07 -7.41
CA SER A 97 12.41 1.43 -7.10
C SER A 97 11.24 2.42 -7.20
N GLY A 98 11.36 3.56 -6.50
CA GLY A 98 10.34 4.63 -6.51
C GLY A 98 10.03 5.16 -7.92
N PRO A 99 11.03 5.45 -8.77
CA PRO A 99 10.78 5.87 -10.16
C PRO A 99 10.04 4.81 -10.98
N LEU A 100 10.35 3.53 -10.78
CA LEU A 100 9.64 2.43 -11.44
C LEU A 100 8.17 2.37 -11.00
N LEU A 101 7.87 2.65 -9.74
CA LEU A 101 6.49 2.74 -9.22
C LEU A 101 5.69 3.84 -9.93
N VAL A 102 6.29 5.03 -10.07
CA VAL A 102 5.65 6.18 -10.72
C VAL A 102 5.40 5.91 -12.21
N PHE A 103 6.35 5.23 -12.87
CA PHE A 103 6.15 4.77 -14.24
C PHE A 103 4.96 3.80 -14.33
N GLU A 104 4.89 2.78 -13.46
CA GLU A 104 3.80 1.80 -13.47
C GLU A 104 2.42 2.44 -13.22
N GLU A 105 2.32 3.42 -12.32
CA GLU A 105 1.09 4.19 -12.10
C GLU A 105 0.67 4.99 -13.34
N SER A 106 1.64 5.65 -13.98
CA SER A 106 1.38 6.43 -15.19
C SER A 106 0.96 5.53 -16.35
N PHE A 107 1.63 4.39 -16.51
CA PHE A 107 1.32 3.39 -17.53
C PHE A 107 -0.06 2.75 -17.29
N PHE A 108 -0.41 2.45 -16.04
CA PHE A 108 -1.74 1.97 -15.67
C PHE A 108 -2.83 2.97 -16.04
N THR A 109 -2.65 4.24 -15.67
CA THR A 109 -3.61 5.31 -15.98
C THR A 109 -3.78 5.49 -17.48
N PHE A 110 -2.69 5.39 -18.24
CA PHE A 110 -2.69 5.45 -19.71
C PHE A 110 -3.43 4.26 -20.35
N CYS A 111 -3.24 3.04 -19.84
CA CYS A 111 -3.96 1.86 -20.32
C CYS A 111 -5.46 1.97 -20.00
N GLU A 112 -5.82 2.44 -18.80
CA GLU A 112 -7.21 2.63 -18.39
C GLU A 112 -7.92 3.71 -19.21
N SER A 113 -7.27 4.86 -19.46
CA SER A 113 -7.86 5.95 -20.26
C SER A 113 -8.14 5.55 -21.71
N ASN A 114 -7.35 4.63 -22.24
CA ASN A 114 -7.49 4.09 -23.60
C ASN A 114 -8.27 2.78 -23.66
N GLY A 115 -8.80 2.28 -22.52
CA GLY A 115 -9.58 1.05 -22.46
C GLY A 115 -8.79 -0.23 -22.78
N MET A 116 -7.46 -0.20 -22.67
CA MET A 116 -6.56 -1.31 -22.98
C MET A 116 -6.23 -2.14 -21.74
N GLU A 117 -5.95 -3.43 -21.92
CA GLU A 117 -5.51 -4.30 -20.82
C GLU A 117 -4.08 -3.96 -20.37
N TYR A 118 -3.96 -3.36 -19.19
CA TYR A 118 -2.67 -3.00 -18.58
C TYR A 118 -1.69 -4.18 -18.49
N ILE A 119 -2.17 -5.35 -18.06
CA ILE A 119 -1.30 -6.51 -17.81
C ILE A 119 -0.68 -7.05 -19.11
N VAL A 120 -1.41 -7.00 -20.22
CA VAL A 120 -0.91 -7.42 -21.54
C VAL A 120 0.07 -6.39 -22.08
N GLY A 121 -0.24 -5.10 -21.93
CA GLY A 121 0.70 -4.02 -22.25
C GLY A 121 2.03 -4.16 -21.52
N ARG A 122 1.99 -4.55 -20.23
CA ARG A 122 3.19 -4.79 -19.43
C ARG A 122 4.04 -5.96 -19.93
N VAL A 123 3.41 -7.03 -20.43
CA VAL A 123 4.12 -8.16 -21.05
C VAL A 123 4.85 -7.70 -22.31
N TRP A 124 4.22 -6.89 -23.17
CA TRP A 124 4.86 -6.32 -24.36
C TRP A 124 6.01 -5.38 -24.02
N VAL A 125 5.86 -4.51 -23.01
CA VAL A 125 6.96 -3.69 -22.48
C VAL A 125 8.12 -4.59 -22.03
N GLY A 126 7.84 -5.71 -21.37
CA GLY A 126 8.84 -6.71 -20.96
C GLY A 126 9.57 -7.36 -22.15
N PHE A 127 8.85 -7.73 -23.20
CA PHE A 127 9.46 -8.28 -24.42
C PHE A 127 10.43 -7.29 -25.08
N TRP A 128 10.03 -6.02 -25.23
CA TRP A 128 10.90 -4.98 -25.75
C TRP A 128 12.09 -4.69 -24.84
N LEU A 129 11.90 -4.75 -23.52
CA LEU A 129 12.99 -4.58 -22.56
C LEU A 129 14.04 -5.68 -22.71
N ILE A 130 13.64 -6.94 -22.84
CA ILE A 130 14.56 -8.06 -23.11
C ILE A 130 15.32 -7.83 -24.42
N LEU A 131 14.61 -7.45 -25.49
CA LEU A 131 15.24 -7.17 -26.78
C LEU A 131 16.25 -6.02 -26.70
N LEU A 132 15.89 -4.91 -26.06
CA LEU A 132 16.77 -3.75 -25.86
C LEU A 132 18.01 -4.12 -25.07
N VAL A 133 17.85 -4.88 -23.97
CA VAL A 133 18.98 -5.36 -23.16
C VAL A 133 19.92 -6.24 -23.99
N LEU A 134 19.39 -7.19 -24.76
CA LEU A 134 20.20 -8.06 -25.61
C LEU A 134 20.97 -7.27 -26.68
N VAL A 135 20.32 -6.31 -27.34
CA VAL A 135 20.96 -5.46 -28.35
C VAL A 135 22.07 -4.63 -27.71
N VAL A 136 21.81 -3.98 -26.57
CA VAL A 136 22.81 -3.14 -25.90
C VAL A 136 24.00 -3.97 -25.40
N VAL A 137 23.75 -5.17 -24.87
CA VAL A 137 24.82 -6.08 -24.44
C VAL A 137 25.65 -6.56 -25.65
N ALA A 138 25.00 -6.91 -26.76
CA ALA A 138 25.68 -7.35 -27.98
C ALA A 138 26.51 -6.23 -28.65
N CYS A 139 26.04 -4.99 -28.57
CA CYS A 139 26.73 -3.81 -29.14
C CYS A 139 27.76 -3.17 -28.18
N GLU A 140 28.26 -3.92 -27.19
CA GLU A 140 29.22 -3.42 -26.19
C GLU A 140 28.76 -2.15 -25.44
N GLY A 141 27.50 -2.12 -24.99
CA GLY A 141 26.90 -0.99 -24.27
C GLY A 141 27.66 -0.51 -23.02
N SER A 142 28.65 -1.28 -22.56
CA SER A 142 29.62 -0.88 -21.54
C SER A 142 30.37 0.43 -21.87
N ILE A 143 30.48 0.80 -23.15
CA ILE A 143 31.06 2.09 -23.56
C ILE A 143 30.20 3.26 -23.07
N LEU A 144 28.87 3.11 -23.02
CA LEU A 144 27.95 4.15 -22.56
C LEU A 144 28.20 4.53 -21.08
N VAL A 145 28.59 3.54 -20.27
CA VAL A 145 28.91 3.73 -18.85
C VAL A 145 30.11 4.66 -18.67
N ARG A 146 31.06 4.69 -19.61
CA ARG A 146 32.25 5.57 -19.54
C ARG A 146 31.89 7.05 -19.66
N TYR A 147 30.73 7.38 -20.22
CA TYR A 147 30.23 8.76 -20.30
C TYR A 147 29.57 9.24 -19.00
N LEU A 148 29.28 8.33 -18.05
CA LEU A 148 28.79 8.69 -16.73
C LEU A 148 29.97 9.13 -15.87
N SER A 149 30.10 10.45 -15.70
CA SER A 149 31.11 11.04 -14.84
C SER A 149 30.76 10.91 -13.35
N ARG A 150 31.76 11.03 -12.48
CA ARG A 150 31.55 11.14 -11.02
C ARG A 150 30.59 12.28 -10.66
N TYR A 151 30.65 13.39 -11.40
CA TYR A 151 29.75 14.53 -11.21
C TYR A 151 28.28 14.15 -11.42
N THR A 152 27.98 13.39 -12.49
CA THR A 152 26.61 12.92 -12.76
C THR A 152 26.14 11.89 -11.73
N GLN A 153 27.02 11.03 -11.23
CA GLN A 153 26.71 10.05 -10.18
C GLN A 153 26.37 10.74 -8.85
N GLU A 154 27.13 11.76 -8.46
CA GLU A 154 26.87 12.54 -7.25
C GLU A 154 25.54 13.28 -7.31
N ILE A 155 25.23 13.95 -8.43
CA ILE A 155 23.94 14.64 -8.62
C ILE A 155 22.78 13.65 -8.54
N PHE A 156 22.89 12.50 -9.19
CA PHE A 156 21.81 11.52 -9.23
C PHE A 156 21.58 10.84 -7.88
N SER A 157 22.66 10.47 -7.18
CA SER A 157 22.55 9.92 -5.82
C SER A 157 21.90 10.90 -4.85
N PHE A 158 22.19 12.21 -4.98
CA PHE A 158 21.50 13.26 -4.25
C PHE A 158 20.02 13.36 -4.65
N LEU A 159 19.70 13.31 -5.95
CA LEU A 159 18.32 13.38 -6.45
C LEU A 159 17.47 12.21 -5.93
N ILE A 160 17.96 10.97 -6.01
CA ILE A 160 17.24 9.80 -5.46
C ILE A 160 17.01 9.96 -3.96
N SER A 161 18.04 10.41 -3.22
CA SER A 161 17.93 10.64 -1.78
C SER A 161 16.86 11.69 -1.46
N LEU A 162 16.80 12.77 -2.24
CA LEU A 162 15.79 13.82 -2.11
C LEU A 162 14.37 13.30 -2.42
N ILE A 163 14.20 12.52 -3.49
CA ILE A 163 12.93 11.90 -3.86
C ILE A 163 12.44 10.97 -2.74
N PHE A 164 13.32 10.13 -2.20
CA PHE A 164 12.96 9.18 -1.14
C PHE A 164 12.51 9.90 0.15
N ILE A 165 13.21 10.99 0.52
CA ILE A 165 12.82 11.83 1.65
C ILE A 165 11.45 12.47 1.39
N TYR A 166 11.24 13.06 0.21
CA TYR A 166 9.98 13.67 -0.17
C TYR A 166 8.81 12.67 -0.12
N GLU A 167 8.99 11.47 -0.69
CA GLU A 167 7.95 10.44 -0.71
C GLU A 167 7.58 9.98 0.70
N THR A 168 8.55 9.87 1.60
CA THR A 168 8.32 9.50 3.00
C THR A 168 7.44 10.54 3.72
N PHE A 169 7.72 11.84 3.50
CA PHE A 169 6.90 12.91 4.05
C PHE A 169 5.52 12.99 3.38
N ASP A 170 5.42 12.80 2.07
CA ASP A 170 4.13 12.77 1.36
C ASP A 170 3.22 11.65 1.90
N LYS A 171 3.77 10.47 2.16
CA LYS A 171 3.07 9.36 2.84
C LYS A 171 2.58 9.76 4.24
N LEU A 172 3.42 10.43 5.02
CA LEU A 172 3.00 10.97 6.33
C LEU A 172 1.87 11.99 6.18
N PHE A 173 1.97 12.93 5.24
CA PHE A 173 0.92 13.92 4.99
C PHE A 173 -0.39 13.28 4.52
N LYS A 174 -0.34 12.21 3.73
CA LYS A 174 -1.53 11.41 3.38
C LYS A 174 -2.21 10.83 4.60
N ILE A 175 -1.47 10.30 5.58
CA ILE A 175 -2.02 9.82 6.86
C ILE A 175 -2.73 10.96 7.62
N PHE A 176 -2.14 12.15 7.63
CA PHE A 176 -2.76 13.34 8.24
C PHE A 176 -4.03 13.80 7.52
N LYS A 177 -4.11 13.63 6.19
CA LYS A 177 -5.32 13.93 5.42
C LYS A 177 -6.43 12.90 5.66
N ASP A 178 -6.05 11.62 5.75
CA ASP A 178 -6.97 10.51 6.01
C ASP A 178 -7.57 10.58 7.42
N HIS A 179 -6.73 10.93 8.41
CA HIS A 179 -7.07 11.08 9.82
C HIS A 179 -6.84 12.53 10.28
N PRO A 180 -7.72 13.48 9.90
CA PRO A 180 -7.53 14.89 10.24
C PRO A 180 -7.63 15.11 11.75
N LEU A 181 -6.81 16.02 12.27
CA LEU A 181 -6.86 16.43 13.67
C LEU A 181 -8.13 17.25 13.93
N GLN A 182 -9.19 16.57 14.37
CA GLN A 182 -10.47 17.19 14.72
C GLN A 182 -10.71 17.10 16.23
N ARG A 183 -11.25 18.17 16.83
CA ARG A 183 -11.60 18.18 18.26
C ARG A 183 -12.79 17.27 18.59
N HIS A 184 -13.73 17.14 17.66
CA HIS A 184 -14.89 16.25 17.79
C HIS A 184 -14.89 15.26 16.64
N HIS A 185 -14.94 13.97 16.99
CA HIS A 185 -15.16 12.90 16.04
C HIS A 185 -16.60 12.42 16.20
N ASN A 186 -17.43 12.59 15.17
CA ASN A 186 -18.76 11.99 15.16
C ASN A 186 -18.59 10.51 14.84
N VAL A 187 -18.43 9.70 15.89
CA VAL A 187 -18.52 8.24 15.77
C VAL A 187 -19.99 7.90 15.57
N THR A 188 -20.48 8.00 14.34
CA THR A 188 -21.81 7.50 14.01
C THR A 188 -21.72 5.97 14.03
N PRO A 189 -22.45 5.25 14.90
CA PRO A 189 -22.53 3.80 14.83
C PRO A 189 -23.37 3.43 13.60
N THR A 190 -22.75 3.41 12.42
CA THR A 190 -23.47 3.01 11.21
C THR A 190 -23.61 1.49 11.18
N LEU A 191 -24.85 1.04 11.04
CA LEU A 191 -25.26 -0.37 10.82
C LEU A 191 -24.70 -0.99 9.52
N ASN A 192 -23.93 -0.21 8.73
CA ASN A 192 -23.36 -0.59 7.44
C ASN A 192 -21.82 -0.51 7.51
N PRO A 193 -21.09 -1.63 7.57
CA PRO A 193 -19.63 -1.67 7.69
C PRO A 193 -18.85 -1.39 6.39
N ALA A 194 -19.49 -0.81 5.36
CA ALA A 194 -18.93 -0.78 4.00
C ALA A 194 -18.64 0.62 3.40
N ALA A 195 -18.99 1.73 4.06
CA ALA A 195 -19.04 3.02 3.35
C ALA A 195 -18.26 4.21 3.92
N ILE A 196 -17.65 4.14 5.11
CA ILE A 196 -16.90 5.29 5.64
C ILE A 196 -15.67 4.77 6.37
N ALA A 197 -14.48 5.13 5.87
CA ALA A 197 -13.23 4.99 6.61
C ALA A 197 -13.42 5.64 7.98
N VAL A 198 -13.47 4.83 9.03
CA VAL A 198 -13.63 5.32 10.40
C VAL A 198 -12.43 6.21 10.68
N LYS A 199 -12.65 7.52 10.74
CA LYS A 199 -11.61 8.49 11.05
C LYS A 199 -11.27 8.32 12.51
N GLU A 200 -10.24 7.53 12.77
CA GLU A 200 -9.80 7.29 14.13
C GLU A 200 -9.05 8.51 14.69
N PRO A 201 -9.37 8.93 15.93
CA PRO A 201 -8.68 10.03 16.58
C PRO A 201 -7.22 9.65 16.88
N ASN A 202 -6.33 10.64 16.86
CA ASN A 202 -4.93 10.55 17.30
C ASN A 202 -3.99 9.63 16.51
N THR A 203 -4.49 8.85 15.54
CA THR A 203 -3.67 8.01 14.65
C THR A 203 -2.57 8.77 13.92
N ALA A 204 -2.88 9.97 13.40
CA ALA A 204 -1.91 10.78 12.67
C ALA A 204 -0.74 11.25 13.55
N LEU A 205 -1.02 11.68 14.78
CA LEU A 205 -0.01 12.14 15.73
C LEU A 205 0.88 10.98 16.20
N LEU A 206 0.26 9.83 16.52
CA LEU A 206 1.00 8.63 16.91
C LEU A 206 1.92 8.16 15.77
N SER A 207 1.45 8.18 14.53
CA SER A 207 2.25 7.83 13.34
C SER A 207 3.47 8.76 13.17
N LEU A 208 3.30 10.07 13.40
CA LEU A 208 4.40 11.04 13.39
C LEU A 208 5.42 10.74 14.49
N VAL A 209 4.95 10.45 15.71
CA VAL A 209 5.83 10.12 16.85
C VAL A 209 6.61 8.83 16.59
N LEU A 210 5.98 7.79 16.06
CA LEU A 210 6.65 6.53 15.72
C LEU A 210 7.68 6.71 14.60
N MET A 211 7.37 7.50 13.57
CA MET A 211 8.30 7.82 12.48
C MET A 211 9.52 8.60 13.01
N ALA A 212 9.29 9.70 13.72
CA ALA A 212 10.35 10.53 14.28
C ALA A 212 11.18 9.75 15.31
N GLY A 213 10.53 8.99 16.19
CA GLY A 213 11.17 8.15 17.20
C GLY A 213 12.09 7.09 16.59
N THR A 214 11.64 6.38 15.56
CA THR A 214 12.47 5.39 14.85
C THR A 214 13.68 6.05 14.20
N PHE A 215 13.49 7.21 13.55
CA PHE A 215 14.57 7.96 12.89
C PHE A 215 15.61 8.45 13.90
N PHE A 216 15.20 9.12 14.97
CA PHE A 216 16.12 9.63 15.99
C PHE A 216 16.86 8.51 16.71
N LEU A 217 16.17 7.41 17.04
CA LEU A 217 16.79 6.27 17.69
C LEU A 217 17.82 5.59 16.77
N ALA A 218 17.51 5.43 15.48
CA ALA A 218 18.45 4.88 14.49
C ALA A 218 19.68 5.78 14.32
N LEU A 219 19.50 7.10 14.25
CA LEU A 219 20.62 8.04 14.20
C LEU A 219 21.46 8.03 15.47
N PHE A 220 20.83 7.92 16.63
CA PHE A 220 21.51 7.84 17.92
C PHE A 220 22.36 6.57 17.99
N LEU A 221 21.80 5.39 17.69
CA LEU A 221 22.52 4.12 17.68
C LEU A 221 23.66 4.11 16.63
N ARG A 222 23.48 4.78 15.49
CA ARG A 222 24.54 4.96 14.49
C ARG A 222 25.69 5.82 15.00
N LYS A 223 25.40 6.96 15.66
CA LYS A 223 26.43 7.81 16.28
C LYS A 223 27.12 7.11 17.46
N PHE A 224 26.38 6.29 18.19
CA PHE A 224 26.88 5.51 19.32
C PHE A 224 28.03 4.57 18.92
N LYS A 225 28.06 4.08 17.67
CA LYS A 225 29.18 3.29 17.11
C LYS A 225 30.56 3.93 17.29
N ASN A 226 30.62 5.26 17.26
CA ASN A 226 31.86 6.04 17.36
C ASN A 226 32.07 6.67 18.75
N SER A 227 31.14 6.47 19.68
CA SER A 227 31.17 7.08 21.01
C SER A 227 32.17 6.39 21.94
N ALA A 228 32.77 7.09 22.91
CA ALA A 228 33.73 6.50 23.85
C ALA A 228 33.09 5.55 24.89
N PHE A 229 31.75 5.55 25.00
CA PHE A 229 31.03 4.69 25.93
C PHE A 229 30.96 3.23 25.41
N LEU A 230 31.23 2.26 26.29
CA LEU A 230 31.25 0.79 26.08
C LEU A 230 32.50 0.16 25.41
N PRO A 231 32.80 -1.12 25.73
CA PRO A 231 33.88 -1.87 25.08
C PRO A 231 33.66 -2.02 23.57
N GLY A 232 34.76 -1.94 22.81
CA GLY A 232 34.73 -1.73 21.36
C GLY A 232 34.05 -2.83 20.52
N LYS A 233 33.92 -4.06 21.01
CA LYS A 233 33.17 -5.13 20.31
C LYS A 233 31.66 -4.92 20.40
N VAL A 234 31.15 -4.63 21.61
CA VAL A 234 29.73 -4.40 21.88
C VAL A 234 29.24 -3.14 21.16
N ARG A 235 30.04 -2.07 21.19
CA ARG A 235 29.71 -0.80 20.52
C ARG A 235 29.56 -0.95 19.00
N ARG A 236 30.44 -1.74 18.37
CA ARG A 236 30.35 -2.04 16.93
C ARG A 236 29.09 -2.82 16.60
N LEU A 237 28.80 -3.87 17.39
CA LEU A 237 27.59 -4.68 17.22
C LEU A 237 26.30 -3.82 17.32
N ILE A 238 26.18 -3.00 18.37
CA ILE A 238 25.02 -2.12 18.56
C ILE A 238 24.89 -1.10 17.43
N GLY A 239 26.01 -0.57 16.94
CA GLY A 239 26.03 0.37 15.82
C GLY A 239 25.60 -0.26 14.50
N ASP A 240 26.05 -1.48 14.22
CA ASP A 240 25.75 -2.20 12.97
C ASP A 240 24.30 -2.73 12.94
N PHE A 241 23.74 -3.13 14.10
CA PHE A 241 22.33 -3.51 14.25
C PHE A 241 21.40 -2.34 14.62
N GLY A 242 21.89 -1.10 14.57
CA GLY A 242 21.14 0.08 15.05
C GLY A 242 19.78 0.26 14.37
N VAL A 243 19.70 0.08 13.05
CA VAL A 243 18.42 0.24 12.32
C VAL A 243 17.41 -0.85 12.70
N PRO A 244 17.73 -2.16 12.63
CA PRO A 244 16.82 -3.22 13.11
C PRO A 244 16.38 -3.05 14.57
N ILE A 245 17.29 -2.68 15.47
CA ILE A 245 16.98 -2.47 16.89
C ILE A 245 15.98 -1.31 17.07
N SER A 246 16.15 -0.20 16.35
CA SER A 246 15.22 0.92 16.41
C SER A 246 13.81 0.55 15.94
N ILE A 247 13.71 -0.21 14.85
CA ILE A 247 12.43 -0.70 14.33
C ILE A 247 11.75 -1.60 15.36
N PHE A 248 12.51 -2.52 15.97
CA PHE A 248 11.98 -3.43 16.99
C PHE A 248 11.47 -2.68 18.22
N ILE A 249 12.24 -1.72 18.74
CA ILE A 249 11.83 -0.92 19.92
C ILE A 249 10.56 -0.12 19.63
N MET A 250 10.48 0.56 18.48
CA MET A 250 9.28 1.35 18.14
C MET A 250 8.07 0.47 17.83
N ALA A 251 8.27 -0.72 17.26
CA ALA A 251 7.20 -1.71 17.10
C ALA A 251 6.69 -2.23 18.45
N LEU A 252 7.56 -2.38 19.47
CA LEU A 252 7.13 -2.71 20.83
C LEU A 252 6.33 -1.56 21.46
N VAL A 253 6.74 -0.31 21.26
CA VAL A 253 5.98 0.86 21.72
C VAL A 253 4.58 0.87 21.10
N ASP A 254 4.47 0.64 19.79
CA ASP A 254 3.18 0.49 19.11
C ASP A 254 2.35 -0.69 19.66
N PHE A 255 2.99 -1.82 20.00
CA PHE A 255 2.29 -2.98 20.58
C PHE A 255 1.69 -2.70 21.97
N PHE A 256 2.36 -1.87 22.78
CA PHE A 256 1.84 -1.49 24.10
C PHE A 256 0.71 -0.46 24.03
N ILE A 257 0.66 0.37 22.99
CA ILE A 257 -0.40 1.36 22.76
C ILE A 257 -1.56 0.69 22.01
N LYS A 258 -2.52 0.13 22.76
CA LYS A 258 -3.67 -0.59 22.18
C LYS A 258 -4.88 0.29 21.87
N ASP A 259 -4.91 1.50 22.41
CA ASP A 259 -6.08 2.38 22.39
C ASP A 259 -6.14 3.28 21.15
N THR A 260 -5.20 3.15 20.22
CA THR A 260 -5.14 3.98 19.00
C THR A 260 -4.73 3.13 17.81
N TYR A 261 -5.50 3.21 16.73
CA TYR A 261 -5.13 2.55 15.49
C TYR A 261 -3.88 3.17 14.88
N THR A 262 -3.02 2.30 14.37
CA THR A 262 -1.87 2.64 13.54
C THR A 262 -1.95 1.83 12.26
N GLN A 263 -1.50 2.41 11.14
CA GLN A 263 -1.48 1.71 9.87
C GLN A 263 -0.36 0.66 9.90
N LYS A 264 -0.75 -0.61 9.86
CA LYS A 264 0.17 -1.76 9.90
C LYS A 264 0.38 -2.33 8.52
N LEU A 265 1.53 -3.00 8.33
CA LEU A 265 1.83 -3.70 7.10
C LEU A 265 0.82 -4.84 6.90
N ASN A 266 0.00 -4.73 5.85
CA ASN A 266 -0.94 -5.77 5.46
C ASN A 266 -0.22 -6.76 4.55
N VAL A 267 0.15 -7.92 5.07
CA VAL A 267 0.77 -9.00 4.29
C VAL A 267 -0.34 -9.98 3.87
N PRO A 268 -0.44 -10.33 2.59
CA PRO A 268 -1.42 -11.32 2.14
C PRO A 268 -1.18 -12.67 2.84
N LYS A 269 -2.27 -13.33 3.26
CA LYS A 269 -2.21 -14.58 4.05
C LYS A 269 -1.67 -15.79 3.26
N GLY A 270 -1.60 -15.67 1.93
CA GLY A 270 -1.12 -16.71 1.04
C GLY A 270 -0.48 -16.11 -0.22
N LEU A 271 0.22 -16.96 -0.96
CA LEU A 271 0.76 -16.66 -2.28
C LEU A 271 -0.37 -16.72 -3.32
N GLU A 272 -1.31 -15.79 -3.22
CA GLU A 272 -2.41 -15.66 -4.16
C GLU A 272 -2.20 -14.44 -5.05
N VAL A 273 -2.73 -14.55 -6.26
CA VAL A 273 -2.83 -13.42 -7.19
C VAL A 273 -3.77 -12.40 -6.57
N THR A 274 -3.40 -11.13 -6.59
CA THR A 274 -4.14 -10.05 -5.91
C THR A 274 -5.61 -9.99 -6.33
N ASN A 275 -5.92 -10.42 -7.56
CA ASN A 275 -7.28 -10.72 -8.00
C ASN A 275 -7.36 -12.05 -8.76
N ALA A 276 -7.47 -13.16 -8.02
CA ALA A 276 -7.60 -14.51 -8.57
C ALA A 276 -8.87 -14.73 -9.42
N ALA A 277 -9.90 -13.88 -9.29
CA ALA A 277 -11.14 -13.99 -10.07
C ALA A 277 -11.01 -13.42 -11.49
N VAL A 278 -10.06 -12.51 -11.71
CA VAL A 278 -9.89 -11.79 -13.00
C VAL A 278 -8.64 -12.27 -13.75
N ARG A 279 -7.67 -12.90 -13.05
CA ARG A 279 -6.34 -13.19 -13.62
C ARG A 279 -5.72 -14.50 -13.11
N GLY A 280 -5.07 -15.23 -14.01
CA GLY A 280 -4.13 -16.31 -13.69
C GLY A 280 -2.67 -15.85 -13.61
N TRP A 281 -1.76 -16.73 -13.14
CA TRP A 281 -0.32 -16.43 -13.10
C TRP A 281 0.28 -16.17 -14.49
N PHE A 282 -0.17 -16.94 -15.49
CA PHE A 282 0.25 -16.78 -16.87
C PHE A 282 -0.68 -15.81 -17.61
N ILE A 283 -0.10 -14.89 -18.38
CA ILE A 283 -0.83 -13.88 -19.16
C ILE A 283 -0.60 -14.14 -20.63
N HIS A 284 -1.68 -14.29 -21.40
CA HIS A 284 -1.58 -14.48 -22.83
C HIS A 284 -1.22 -13.15 -23.53
N PRO A 285 -0.20 -13.11 -24.40
CA PRO A 285 0.31 -11.86 -24.98
C PRO A 285 -0.66 -11.19 -25.98
N LEU A 286 -1.67 -11.91 -26.46
CA LEU A 286 -2.67 -11.37 -27.40
C LEU A 286 -3.91 -10.78 -26.70
N GLY A 287 -4.03 -10.91 -25.38
CA GLY A 287 -5.26 -10.57 -24.65
C GLY A 287 -5.79 -11.76 -23.86
N ASN A 288 -6.31 -11.51 -22.66
CA ASN A 288 -7.06 -12.52 -21.89
C ASN A 288 -8.59 -12.29 -22.01
N HIS A 289 -9.06 -11.04 -21.89
CA HIS A 289 -10.50 -10.70 -21.94
C HIS A 289 -10.88 -9.86 -23.16
N LYS A 290 -9.94 -9.09 -23.70
CA LYS A 290 -10.06 -8.26 -24.90
C LYS A 290 -8.83 -8.42 -25.79
N ASP A 291 -9.03 -8.38 -27.10
CA ASP A 291 -7.94 -8.34 -28.07
C ASP A 291 -7.08 -7.10 -27.85
N PHE A 292 -5.78 -7.30 -27.64
CA PHE A 292 -4.86 -6.19 -27.44
C PHE A 292 -4.53 -5.55 -28.80
N PRO A 293 -4.61 -4.21 -28.92
CA PRO A 293 -4.40 -3.55 -30.21
C PRO A 293 -2.96 -3.72 -30.70
N ILE A 294 -2.81 -4.17 -31.95
CA ILE A 294 -1.49 -4.45 -32.57
C ILE A 294 -0.60 -3.21 -32.60
N TRP A 295 -1.17 -2.02 -32.85
CA TRP A 295 -0.38 -0.79 -32.83
C TRP A 295 0.30 -0.55 -31.47
N MET A 296 -0.36 -0.95 -30.38
CA MET A 296 0.13 -0.76 -29.03
C MET A 296 1.24 -1.75 -28.70
N MET A 297 1.23 -2.94 -29.32
CA MET A 297 2.31 -3.92 -29.21
C MET A 297 3.63 -3.31 -29.69
N PHE A 298 3.63 -2.62 -30.84
CA PHE A 298 4.82 -1.93 -31.34
C PHE A 298 5.10 -0.63 -30.58
N ALA A 299 4.06 0.16 -30.27
CA ALA A 299 4.25 1.42 -29.54
C ALA A 299 4.83 1.23 -28.13
N SER A 300 4.67 0.04 -27.53
CA SER A 300 5.23 -0.31 -26.22
C SER A 300 6.77 -0.30 -26.16
N VAL A 301 7.47 -0.19 -27.31
CA VAL A 301 8.91 0.08 -27.35
C VAL A 301 9.29 1.39 -26.66
N VAL A 302 8.42 2.41 -26.71
CA VAL A 302 8.66 3.72 -26.09
C VAL A 302 8.68 3.62 -24.56
N PRO A 303 7.64 3.08 -23.90
CA PRO A 303 7.70 2.83 -22.46
C PRO A 303 8.81 1.84 -22.07
N ALA A 304 9.11 0.83 -22.89
CA ALA A 304 10.21 -0.10 -22.62
C ALA A 304 11.58 0.58 -22.64
N LEU A 305 11.82 1.51 -23.58
CA LEU A 305 13.04 2.31 -23.65
C LEU A 305 13.19 3.19 -22.40
N LEU A 306 12.09 3.79 -21.94
CA LEU A 306 12.09 4.59 -20.71
C LEU A 306 12.46 3.74 -19.49
N VAL A 307 11.81 2.58 -19.31
CA VAL A 307 12.12 1.65 -18.21
C VAL A 307 13.56 1.14 -18.30
N PHE A 308 14.03 0.82 -19.51
CA PHE A 308 15.40 0.41 -19.73
C PHE A 308 16.39 1.49 -19.27
N ILE A 309 16.16 2.76 -19.64
CA ILE A 309 17.02 3.88 -19.20
C ILE A 309 16.98 4.03 -17.67
N LEU A 310 15.80 3.93 -17.05
CA LEU A 310 15.68 4.02 -15.58
C LEU A 310 16.48 2.92 -14.88
N ILE A 311 16.30 1.66 -15.29
CA ILE A 311 17.01 0.52 -14.71
C ILE A 311 18.52 0.61 -14.99
N PHE A 312 18.91 1.01 -16.20
CA PHE A 312 20.31 1.15 -16.57
C PHE A 312 20.99 2.24 -15.74
N LEU A 313 20.39 3.42 -15.59
CA LEU A 313 20.97 4.48 -14.77
C LEU A 313 21.02 4.11 -13.29
N GLU A 314 19.97 3.49 -12.76
CA GLU A 314 19.94 3.05 -11.36
C GLU A 314 21.00 1.99 -11.05
N THR A 315 21.18 1.02 -11.95
CA THR A 315 22.21 -0.03 -11.78
C THR A 315 23.63 0.51 -11.93
N GLN A 316 23.90 1.38 -12.92
CA GLN A 316 25.26 1.91 -13.13
C GLN A 316 25.71 2.91 -12.06
N ILE A 317 24.77 3.55 -11.37
CA ILE A 317 25.12 4.49 -10.29
C ILE A 317 25.30 3.77 -8.96
N THR A 318 24.76 2.56 -8.84
CA THR A 318 24.91 1.71 -7.63
C THR A 318 26.13 0.78 -7.69
N THR A 319 26.65 0.47 -8.89
CA THR A 319 27.91 -0.29 -9.09
C THR A 319 29.15 0.57 -8.90
#